data_AF-A0A955DWA4-F1
#
_entry.id   AF-A0A955DWA4-F1
#
_cell.length_a   1.000
_cell.length_b   1.000
_cell.length_c   1.000
_cell.angle_alpha   90.00
_cell.angle_beta   90.00
_cell.angle_gamma   90.00
#
_symmetry.space_group_name_H-M   'P 1'
#
loop_
_entity.id
_entity.type
_entity.pdbx_description
1 polymer ?
#
loop_
_entity_poly.entity_id
_entity_poly.type
_entity_poly.pdbx_seq_one_letter_code
_entity_poly.pdbx_strand_id
1 'polypeptide(L)'
;MARGVPVRRPARRRAPRGFTLVEVLFAVLIIGILIAILVVGLKQASSFGRGAAMRQNVVAMTFGIDQFVTDMGHLPALVYDGRDASYPFGVEAPLQDQNGDGFDEPFTYSFSTASSNAAQRDYLRFDGRNTATDADHRFSRYSLAYYLGGVLGKDVDGFDGPEMRPVKNNGWFDQTSSKVVKGYVDPSRGLTVEADVAGGASDANGARVQGRLEFRDQNGTAIRFYRWLQPAPSTVDEAADLKIPSLLGDPVKDRALQSAKWAVVAAGPDGVFGDFGTEVSQDIYDATGEPNSTAQSIVQDKARKDNIVEVGG
;
A
#
# COMPACT_ATOMS: atom_id res chain seq x y z
N MET A 1 33.94 18.11 97.62
CA MET A 1 33.78 18.58 96.22
C MET A 1 33.46 17.39 95.33
N ALA A 2 32.19 17.14 95.02
CA ALA A 2 31.77 16.04 94.15
C ALA A 2 31.23 16.62 92.83
N ARG A 3 31.94 16.36 91.73
CA ARG A 3 31.56 16.75 90.36
C ARG A 3 30.37 15.89 89.92
N GLY A 4 29.22 16.52 89.68
CA GLY A 4 28.04 15.88 89.11
C GLY A 4 28.26 15.48 87.65
N VAL A 5 28.05 14.22 87.34
CA VAL A 5 28.12 13.64 85.99
C VAL A 5 26.85 14.02 85.21
N PRO A 6 26.95 14.59 83.99
CA PRO A 6 25.78 14.98 83.21
C PRO A 6 25.05 13.75 82.66
N VAL A 7 23.76 13.63 83.02
CA VAL A 7 22.86 12.59 82.52
C VAL A 7 22.52 12.89 81.04
N ARG A 8 23.03 12.06 80.11
CA ARG A 8 22.62 12.09 78.69
C ARG A 8 21.15 11.71 78.57
N ARG A 9 20.32 12.65 78.13
CA ARG A 9 18.90 12.40 77.80
C ARG A 9 18.81 11.49 76.57
N PRO A 10 18.01 10.42 76.59
CA PRO A 10 17.82 9.55 75.44
C PRO A 10 17.14 10.33 74.31
N ALA A 11 17.72 10.29 73.10
CA ALA A 11 17.12 10.86 71.91
C ALA A 11 15.79 10.13 71.62
N ARG A 12 14.67 10.84 71.65
CA ARG A 12 13.35 10.30 71.27
C ARG A 12 13.44 9.78 69.84
N ARG A 13 13.41 8.45 69.67
CA ARG A 13 13.20 7.82 68.37
C ARG A 13 11.81 8.24 67.89
N ARG A 14 11.76 9.04 66.82
CA ARG A 14 10.49 9.35 66.14
C ARG A 14 9.92 8.02 65.65
N ALA A 15 8.68 7.72 66.05
CA ALA A 15 7.97 6.56 65.52
C ALA A 15 7.87 6.69 63.99
N PRO A 16 8.13 5.61 63.23
CA PRO A 16 7.91 5.63 61.80
C PRO A 16 6.43 5.96 61.53
N ARG A 17 6.19 7.02 60.75
CA ARG A 17 4.84 7.34 60.27
C ARG A 17 4.49 6.27 59.24
N GLY A 18 3.49 5.44 59.55
CA GLY A 18 2.94 4.49 58.57
C GLY A 18 2.30 5.24 57.41
N PHE A 19 2.46 4.70 56.19
CA PHE A 19 1.76 5.18 55.01
C PHE A 19 0.25 5.17 55.27
N THR A 20 -0.43 6.27 55.00
CA THR A 20 -1.88 6.30 55.12
C THR A 20 -2.51 5.62 53.91
N LEU A 21 -3.64 4.94 54.10
CA LEU A 21 -4.39 4.33 52.99
C LEU A 21 -4.75 5.36 51.91
N VAL A 22 -5.01 6.60 52.33
CA VAL A 22 -5.28 7.75 51.45
C VAL A 22 -4.08 8.06 50.55
N GLU A 23 -2.86 8.01 51.09
CA GLU A 23 -1.64 8.28 50.33
C GLU A 23 -1.39 7.22 49.26
N VAL A 24 -1.64 5.94 49.59
CA VAL A 24 -1.57 4.84 48.62
C VAL A 24 -2.63 5.00 47.53
N LEU A 25 -3.87 5.34 47.91
CA LEU A 25 -4.95 5.55 46.94
C LEU A 25 -4.63 6.68 45.95
N PHE A 26 -4.10 7.79 46.46
CA PHE A 26 -3.73 8.94 45.62
C PHE A 26 -2.54 8.62 44.70
N ALA A 27 -1.55 7.87 45.19
CA ALA A 27 -0.43 7.42 44.37
C ALA A 27 -0.89 6.53 43.20
N VAL A 28 -1.78 5.56 43.47
CA VAL A 28 -2.34 4.69 42.41
C VAL A 28 -3.16 5.50 41.41
N LEU A 29 -3.95 6.49 41.88
CA LEU A 29 -4.69 7.39 40.99
C LEU A 29 -3.76 8.18 40.06
N ILE A 30 -2.68 8.77 40.59
CA ILE A 30 -1.71 9.51 39.77
C ILE A 30 -1.04 8.59 38.75
N ILE A 31 -0.60 7.40 39.16
CA ILE A 31 0.01 6.42 38.26
C ILE A 31 -0.96 6.03 37.14
N GLY A 32 -2.24 5.81 37.46
CA GLY A 32 -3.27 5.52 36.46
C GLY A 32 -3.44 6.63 35.43
N ILE A 33 -3.46 7.90 35.86
CA ILE A 33 -3.54 9.05 34.96
C ILE A 33 -2.29 9.16 34.07
N LEU A 34 -1.09 8.97 34.65
CA LEU A 34 0.17 9.03 33.91
C LEU A 34 0.26 7.93 32.83
N ILE A 35 -0.16 6.70 33.14
CA ILE A 35 -0.20 5.60 32.18
C ILE A 35 -1.18 5.92 31.05
N ALA A 36 -2.37 6.43 31.35
CA ALA A 36 -3.37 6.77 30.34
C ALA A 36 -2.83 7.81 29.33
N ILE A 37 -2.19 8.88 29.83
CA ILE A 37 -1.58 9.91 28.97
C ILE A 37 -0.44 9.33 28.14
N LEU A 38 0.42 8.49 28.74
CA LEU A 38 1.55 7.87 28.06
C LEU A 38 1.08 6.97 26.90
N VAL A 39 0.03 6.17 27.10
CA VAL A 39 -0.52 5.28 26.07
C VAL A 39 -1.03 6.07 24.87
N VAL A 40 -1.75 7.17 25.10
CA VAL A 40 -2.25 8.04 24.00
C VAL A 40 -1.08 8.66 23.22
N GLY A 41 -0.08 9.19 23.93
CA GLY A 41 1.10 9.79 23.29
C GLY A 41 1.90 8.78 22.47
N LEU A 42 2.09 7.56 22.99
CA LEU A 42 2.82 6.50 22.28
C LEU A 42 2.09 6.07 21.00
N LYS A 43 0.76 5.91 21.05
CA LYS A 43 -0.04 5.56 19.85
C LYS A 43 0.12 6.61 18.74
N GLN A 44 0.05 7.90 19.07
CA GLN A 44 0.21 8.97 18.09
C GLN A 44 1.63 9.00 17.51
N ALA A 45 2.66 8.85 18.35
CA ALA A 45 4.05 8.81 17.91
C ALA A 45 4.34 7.61 17.00
N SER A 46 3.81 6.42 17.33
CA SER A 46 3.95 5.23 16.48
C SER A 46 3.23 5.35 15.15
N SER A 47 2.01 5.93 15.12
CA SER A 47 1.29 6.21 13.87
C SER A 47 2.09 7.15 12.97
N PHE A 48 2.59 8.26 13.52
CA PHE A 48 3.44 9.20 12.77
C PHE A 48 4.72 8.54 12.24
N GLY A 49 5.40 7.72 13.05
CA GLY A 49 6.60 6.99 12.64
C GLY A 49 6.33 6.02 11.49
N ARG A 50 5.22 5.26 11.55
CA ARG A 50 4.79 4.38 10.46
C ARG A 50 4.51 5.15 9.18
N GLY A 51 3.76 6.26 9.26
CA GLY A 51 3.46 7.11 8.10
C GLY A 51 4.72 7.69 7.44
N ALA A 52 5.71 8.09 8.24
CA ALA A 52 7.00 8.57 7.72
C ALA A 52 7.77 7.46 6.98
N ALA A 53 7.84 6.25 7.56
CA ALA A 53 8.51 5.11 6.94
C ALA A 53 7.80 4.67 5.64
N MET A 54 6.47 4.62 5.65
CA MET A 54 5.67 4.30 4.47
C MET A 54 5.88 5.32 3.36
N ARG A 55 5.92 6.62 3.67
CA ARG A 55 6.22 7.66 2.68
C ARG A 55 7.61 7.49 2.08
N GLN A 56 8.61 7.15 2.89
CA GLN A 56 9.95 6.85 2.38
C GLN A 56 9.93 5.66 1.41
N ASN A 57 9.15 4.61 1.68
CA ASN A 57 9.00 3.47 0.78
C ASN A 57 8.34 3.85 -0.54
N VAL A 58 7.23 4.60 -0.50
CA VAL A 58 6.52 5.06 -1.72
C VAL A 58 7.44 5.96 -2.55
N VAL A 59 8.17 6.88 -1.93
CA VAL A 59 9.16 7.73 -2.60
C VAL A 59 10.29 6.89 -3.24
N ALA A 60 10.77 5.86 -2.56
CA ALA A 60 11.77 4.94 -3.14
C ALA A 60 11.22 4.19 -4.37
N MET A 61 9.94 3.81 -4.36
CA MET A 61 9.28 3.23 -5.53
C MET A 61 9.15 4.23 -6.67
N THR A 62 8.78 5.48 -6.40
CA THR A 62 8.75 6.57 -7.40
C THR A 62 10.10 6.71 -8.08
N PHE A 63 11.20 6.78 -7.32
CA PHE A 63 12.54 6.80 -7.90
C PHE A 63 12.85 5.53 -8.71
N GLY A 64 12.39 4.37 -8.25
CA GLY A 64 12.53 3.12 -8.99
C GLY A 64 11.79 3.15 -10.33
N ILE A 65 10.61 3.77 -10.40
CA ILE A 65 9.85 3.96 -11.64
C ILE A 65 10.60 4.90 -12.58
N ASP A 66 11.14 6.01 -12.09
CA ASP A 66 11.90 6.96 -12.92
C ASP A 66 13.15 6.32 -13.52
N GLN A 67 13.86 5.51 -12.72
CA GLN A 67 15.01 4.74 -13.20
C GLN A 67 14.59 3.66 -14.21
N PHE A 68 13.49 2.96 -13.96
CA PHE A 68 12.91 2.01 -14.91
C PHE A 68 12.59 2.68 -16.25
N VAL A 69 11.94 3.84 -16.23
CA VAL A 69 11.61 4.61 -17.44
C VAL A 69 12.88 5.03 -18.18
N THR A 70 13.91 5.44 -17.45
CA THR A 70 15.20 5.82 -18.04
C THR A 70 15.86 4.65 -18.76
N ASP A 71 15.79 3.45 -18.18
CA ASP A 71 16.48 2.26 -18.71
C ASP A 71 15.67 1.49 -19.77
N MET A 72 14.34 1.51 -19.68
CA MET A 72 13.42 0.76 -20.54
C MET A 72 12.74 1.64 -21.61
N GLY A 73 12.69 2.97 -21.40
CA GLY A 73 12.05 3.91 -22.31
C GLY A 73 10.51 3.92 -22.24
N HIS A 74 9.92 3.22 -21.26
CA HIS A 74 8.47 3.20 -21.03
C HIS A 74 8.16 2.96 -19.54
N LEU A 75 6.91 3.24 -19.14
CA LEU A 75 6.44 2.97 -17.78
C LEU A 75 6.33 1.46 -17.51
N PRO A 76 6.43 1.03 -16.23
CA PRO A 76 6.02 -0.31 -15.83
C PRO A 76 4.62 -0.64 -16.35
N ALA A 77 4.43 -1.88 -16.80
CA ALA A 77 3.13 -2.32 -17.26
C ALA A 77 2.17 -2.51 -16.07
N LEU A 78 0.88 -2.29 -16.30
CA LEU A 78 -0.14 -2.55 -15.29
C LEU A 78 -0.52 -4.03 -15.37
N VAL A 79 -0.17 -4.82 -14.37
CA VAL A 79 -0.47 -6.26 -14.30
C VAL A 79 -1.92 -6.44 -13.86
N TYR A 80 -2.57 -7.45 -14.40
CA TYR A 80 -3.94 -7.79 -14.06
C TYR A 80 -3.99 -8.57 -12.73
N ASP A 81 -4.81 -8.08 -11.79
CA ASP A 81 -4.83 -8.65 -10.44
C ASP A 81 -5.71 -9.90 -10.26
N GLY A 82 -6.55 -10.25 -11.25
CA GLY A 82 -7.42 -11.43 -11.17
C GLY A 82 -8.64 -11.30 -10.26
N ARG A 83 -9.01 -10.09 -9.82
CA ARG A 83 -10.04 -9.89 -8.79
C ARG A 83 -11.37 -9.31 -9.29
N ASP A 84 -11.43 -8.81 -10.51
CA ASP A 84 -12.65 -8.24 -11.08
C ASP A 84 -13.32 -9.26 -12.01
N ALA A 85 -14.27 -10.02 -11.47
CA ALA A 85 -15.08 -10.99 -12.23
C ALA A 85 -15.96 -10.34 -13.30
N SER A 86 -16.18 -9.02 -13.22
CA SER A 86 -16.91 -8.27 -14.26
C SER A 86 -16.06 -8.00 -15.51
N TYR A 87 -14.77 -8.38 -15.48
CA TYR A 87 -13.86 -8.12 -16.59
C TYR A 87 -13.79 -9.28 -17.60
N PRO A 88 -13.97 -9.02 -18.91
CA PRO A 88 -14.36 -10.04 -19.89
C PRO A 88 -13.23 -10.96 -20.40
N PHE A 89 -12.02 -10.89 -19.84
CA PHE A 89 -10.90 -11.70 -20.35
C PHE A 89 -10.81 -13.10 -19.73
N GLY A 90 -11.61 -13.42 -18.71
CA GLY A 90 -11.61 -14.76 -18.09
C GLY A 90 -10.26 -15.18 -17.50
N VAL A 91 -9.40 -14.21 -17.20
CA VAL A 91 -8.07 -14.40 -16.63
C VAL A 91 -8.22 -14.51 -15.12
N GLU A 92 -7.70 -15.56 -14.51
CA GLU A 92 -7.81 -15.77 -13.06
C GLU A 92 -6.52 -15.44 -12.30
N ALA A 93 -5.39 -15.30 -12.99
CA ALA A 93 -4.06 -15.15 -12.39
C ALA A 93 -3.23 -14.04 -13.06
N PRO A 94 -2.33 -13.38 -12.32
CA PRO A 94 -1.47 -12.32 -12.86
C PRO A 94 -0.38 -12.84 -13.79
N LEU A 95 -0.04 -14.13 -13.71
CA LEU A 95 0.84 -14.82 -14.64
C LEU A 95 0.04 -15.84 -15.45
N GLN A 96 0.30 -15.92 -16.75
CA GLN A 96 -0.29 -16.91 -17.65
C GLN A 96 0.67 -17.30 -18.77
N ASP A 97 0.67 -18.58 -19.12
CA ASP A 97 1.21 -19.05 -20.39
C ASP A 97 0.28 -18.63 -21.54
N GLN A 98 0.57 -17.48 -22.15
CA GLN A 98 -0.24 -16.93 -23.24
C GLN A 98 0.01 -17.65 -24.58
N ASN A 99 1.17 -18.30 -24.73
CA ASN A 99 1.62 -18.85 -26.01
C ASN A 99 1.52 -20.39 -26.06
N GLY A 100 1.20 -21.04 -24.95
CA GLY A 100 1.25 -22.50 -24.80
C GLY A 100 2.68 -23.05 -24.82
N ASP A 101 3.68 -22.23 -24.53
CA ASP A 101 5.10 -22.57 -24.61
C ASP A 101 5.68 -23.01 -23.25
N GLY A 102 4.84 -23.02 -22.21
CA GLY A 102 5.20 -23.40 -20.85
C GLY A 102 5.88 -22.29 -20.06
N PHE A 103 5.96 -21.07 -20.58
CA PHE A 103 6.47 -19.91 -19.86
C PHE A 103 5.32 -19.04 -19.36
N ASP A 104 5.25 -18.89 -18.04
CA ASP A 104 4.30 -17.97 -17.43
C ASP A 104 4.75 -16.52 -17.66
N GLU A 105 3.87 -15.70 -18.25
CA GLU A 105 4.14 -14.28 -18.52
C GLU A 105 3.16 -13.39 -17.74
N PRO A 106 3.59 -12.19 -17.28
CA PRO A 106 2.65 -11.23 -16.71
C PRO A 106 1.53 -10.89 -17.68
N PHE A 107 0.28 -11.10 -17.26
CA PHE A 107 -0.88 -10.63 -18.01
C PHE A 107 -1.08 -9.14 -17.72
N THR A 108 -0.82 -8.29 -18.72
CA THR A 108 -0.80 -6.84 -18.57
C THR A 108 -1.88 -6.15 -19.40
N TYR A 109 -2.29 -4.96 -18.95
CA TYR A 109 -3.15 -4.09 -19.73
C TYR A 109 -2.38 -3.38 -20.83
N SER A 110 -2.94 -3.39 -22.04
CA SER A 110 -2.50 -2.60 -23.18
C SER A 110 -3.01 -1.17 -23.09
N PHE A 111 -2.09 -0.21 -23.16
CA PHE A 111 -2.39 1.22 -23.20
C PHE A 111 -2.57 1.75 -24.64
N SER A 112 -2.70 0.85 -25.61
CA SER A 112 -2.96 1.21 -27.01
C SER A 112 -4.40 1.70 -27.20
N THR A 113 -4.56 2.79 -27.95
CA THR A 113 -5.87 3.39 -28.28
C THR A 113 -6.56 2.71 -29.46
N ALA A 114 -5.94 1.69 -30.06
CA ALA A 114 -6.49 0.96 -31.21
C ALA A 114 -7.89 0.39 -30.90
N SER A 115 -8.76 0.33 -31.91
CA SER A 115 -10.12 -0.19 -31.77
C SER A 115 -10.16 -1.65 -31.33
N SER A 116 -9.16 -2.44 -31.71
CA SER A 116 -9.00 -3.84 -31.26
C SER A 116 -8.81 -3.98 -29.74
N ASN A 117 -8.42 -2.90 -29.05
CA ASN A 117 -8.20 -2.88 -27.59
C ASN A 117 -9.31 -2.11 -26.86
N ALA A 118 -10.49 -1.95 -27.47
CA ALA A 118 -11.57 -1.13 -26.90
C ALA A 118 -11.91 -1.51 -25.44
N ALA A 119 -12.03 -2.80 -25.12
CA ALA A 119 -12.34 -3.23 -23.76
C ALA A 119 -11.29 -2.82 -22.71
N GLN A 120 -9.99 -2.90 -23.06
CA GLN A 120 -8.89 -2.48 -22.18
C GLN A 120 -8.80 -0.96 -22.07
N ARG A 121 -8.97 -0.27 -23.19
CA ARG A 121 -9.01 1.19 -23.23
C ARG A 121 -10.15 1.75 -22.37
N ASP A 122 -11.36 1.20 -22.53
CA ASP A 122 -12.55 1.66 -21.83
C ASP A 122 -12.43 1.37 -20.32
N TYR A 123 -11.84 0.22 -19.96
CA TYR A 123 -11.47 -0.08 -18.58
C TYR A 123 -10.47 0.93 -18.01
N LEU A 124 -9.36 1.20 -18.69
CA LEU A 124 -8.33 2.13 -18.21
C LEU A 124 -8.85 3.58 -18.11
N ARG A 125 -9.90 3.92 -18.86
CA ARG A 125 -10.64 5.19 -18.78
C ARG A 125 -11.78 5.18 -17.77
N PHE A 126 -12.14 4.01 -17.25
CA PHE A 126 -13.34 3.82 -16.45
C PHE A 126 -14.64 4.22 -17.20
N ASP A 127 -14.64 4.09 -18.52
CA ASP A 127 -15.77 4.40 -19.37
C ASP A 127 -16.86 3.32 -19.21
N GLY A 128 -18.12 3.75 -19.05
CA GLY A 128 -19.27 2.85 -18.90
C GLY A 128 -19.48 2.28 -17.49
N ARG A 129 -18.68 2.69 -16.50
CA ARG A 129 -18.87 2.34 -15.08
C ARG A 129 -19.51 3.46 -14.28
N ASN A 130 -20.24 3.08 -13.24
CA ASN A 130 -20.82 4.02 -12.29
C ASN A 130 -19.81 4.32 -11.18
N THR A 131 -19.20 5.51 -11.22
CA THR A 131 -18.20 5.96 -10.23
C THR A 131 -18.73 6.03 -8.80
N ALA A 132 -20.05 6.00 -8.59
CA ALA A 132 -20.65 5.99 -7.26
C ALA A 132 -20.77 4.58 -6.64
N THR A 133 -20.80 3.52 -7.46
CA THR A 133 -21.08 2.15 -6.99
C THR A 133 -19.99 1.16 -7.35
N ASP A 134 -19.25 1.42 -8.41
CA ASP A 134 -18.31 0.46 -8.98
C ASP A 134 -16.92 0.69 -8.39
N ALA A 135 -16.32 -0.40 -7.94
CA ALA A 135 -14.95 -0.45 -7.46
C ALA A 135 -13.97 -0.02 -8.57
N ASP A 136 -13.03 0.86 -8.23
CA ASP A 136 -11.98 1.26 -9.16
C ASP A 136 -10.80 0.28 -9.08
N HIS A 137 -10.88 -0.77 -9.89
CA HIS A 137 -9.85 -1.80 -9.97
C HIS A 137 -8.65 -1.42 -10.85
N ARG A 138 -8.51 -0.18 -11.33
CA ARG A 138 -7.43 0.25 -12.25
C ARG A 138 -6.06 0.41 -11.56
N PHE A 139 -5.75 -0.53 -10.69
CA PHE A 139 -4.48 -0.70 -10.05
C PHE A 139 -3.99 -2.13 -10.18
N SER A 140 -2.69 -2.29 -9.94
CA SER A 140 -2.08 -3.59 -9.70
C SER A 140 -1.35 -3.60 -8.37
N ARG A 141 -1.45 -4.72 -7.65
CA ARG A 141 -0.58 -5.00 -6.48
C ARG A 141 0.72 -5.68 -6.87
N TYR A 142 0.78 -6.24 -8.07
CA TYR A 142 1.88 -7.09 -8.54
C TYR A 142 2.89 -6.34 -9.41
N SER A 143 2.45 -5.35 -10.20
CA SER A 143 3.31 -4.58 -11.13
C SER A 143 4.64 -4.11 -10.53
N LEU A 144 4.60 -3.52 -9.33
CA LEU A 144 5.82 -2.96 -8.73
C LEU A 144 6.79 -4.05 -8.30
N ALA A 145 6.28 -5.12 -7.69
CA ALA A 145 7.12 -6.23 -7.28
C ALA A 145 7.79 -6.88 -8.50
N TYR A 146 7.04 -7.07 -9.58
CA TYR A 146 7.54 -7.69 -10.81
C TYR A 146 8.63 -6.82 -11.47
N TYR A 147 8.31 -5.56 -11.74
CA TYR A 147 9.14 -4.72 -12.61
C TYR A 147 10.17 -3.88 -11.86
N LEU A 148 9.95 -3.60 -10.57
CA LEU A 148 10.91 -2.87 -9.74
C LEU A 148 11.68 -3.77 -8.79
N GLY A 149 11.06 -4.86 -8.32
CA GLY A 149 11.74 -5.81 -7.44
C GLY A 149 12.54 -6.88 -8.17
N GLY A 150 12.11 -7.27 -9.38
CA GLY A 150 12.64 -8.46 -10.07
C GLY A 150 12.42 -9.69 -9.18
N VAL A 151 11.20 -9.89 -8.67
CA VAL A 151 10.93 -10.94 -7.66
C VAL A 151 10.44 -12.24 -8.28
N LEU A 152 10.32 -12.30 -9.61
CA LEU A 152 9.75 -13.46 -10.28
C LEU A 152 10.80 -14.57 -10.36
N GLY A 153 10.35 -15.78 -10.70
CA GLY A 153 11.26 -16.90 -10.89
C GLY A 153 11.94 -16.83 -12.25
N LYS A 154 13.05 -17.55 -12.39
CA LYS A 154 13.81 -17.63 -13.65
C LYS A 154 12.99 -18.02 -14.87
N ASP A 155 11.91 -18.77 -14.68
CA ASP A 155 11.05 -19.24 -15.76
C ASP A 155 10.17 -18.10 -16.32
N VAL A 156 10.04 -16.99 -15.59
CA VAL A 156 9.24 -15.83 -15.97
C VAL A 156 10.14 -14.66 -16.41
N ASP A 157 11.06 -14.23 -15.55
CA ASP A 157 11.88 -13.04 -15.79
C ASP A 157 13.33 -13.35 -16.21
N GLY A 158 13.70 -14.63 -16.24
CA GLY A 158 14.99 -15.13 -16.70
C GLY A 158 16.05 -15.36 -15.62
N PHE A 159 15.85 -14.89 -14.38
CA PHE A 159 16.82 -15.02 -13.29
C PHE A 159 16.15 -15.42 -11.97
N ASP A 160 16.91 -16.00 -11.04
CA ASP A 160 16.43 -16.22 -9.68
C ASP A 160 16.93 -15.08 -8.77
N GLY A 161 16.03 -14.46 -8.02
CA GLY A 161 16.36 -13.33 -7.13
C GLY A 161 16.14 -11.98 -7.81
N PRO A 162 16.68 -10.86 -7.27
CA PRO A 162 16.32 -9.48 -7.63
C PRO A 162 16.88 -9.02 -9.00
N GLU A 163 17.08 -9.94 -9.93
CA GLU A 163 17.58 -9.69 -11.28
C GLU A 163 16.49 -10.08 -12.27
N MET A 164 16.44 -9.40 -13.41
CA MET A 164 15.45 -9.66 -14.46
C MET A 164 16.04 -9.38 -15.84
N ARG A 165 15.44 -9.95 -16.87
CA ARG A 165 15.70 -9.54 -18.26
C ARG A 165 15.07 -8.18 -18.56
N PRO A 166 15.48 -7.49 -19.64
CA PRO A 166 14.84 -6.27 -20.08
C PRO A 166 13.36 -6.49 -20.34
N VAL A 167 12.55 -5.49 -19.98
CA VAL A 167 11.09 -5.54 -20.15
C VAL A 167 10.75 -4.85 -21.47
N LYS A 168 9.89 -5.48 -22.26
CA LYS A 168 9.32 -4.93 -23.49
C LYS A 168 8.15 -4.01 -23.13
N ASN A 169 7.74 -3.15 -24.07
CA ASN A 169 6.65 -2.20 -23.83
C ASN A 169 5.27 -2.87 -23.58
N ASN A 170 5.10 -4.14 -23.95
CA ASN A 170 3.92 -4.95 -23.60
C ASN A 170 4.01 -5.58 -22.20
N GLY A 171 5.06 -5.29 -21.42
CA GLY A 171 5.27 -5.84 -20.09
C GLY A 171 5.93 -7.22 -20.05
N TRP A 172 6.31 -7.79 -21.21
CA TRP A 172 6.97 -9.09 -21.26
C TRP A 172 8.47 -8.98 -21.06
N PHE A 173 9.07 -9.97 -20.41
CA PHE A 173 10.52 -10.07 -20.30
C PHE A 173 11.11 -10.57 -21.62
N ASP A 174 12.18 -9.94 -22.08
CA ASP A 174 12.82 -10.32 -23.34
C ASP A 174 13.66 -11.59 -23.18
N GLN A 175 13.03 -12.74 -23.32
CA GLN A 175 13.66 -14.06 -23.19
C GLN A 175 14.87 -14.27 -24.13
N THR A 176 14.95 -13.50 -25.22
CA THR A 176 16.08 -13.57 -26.16
C THR A 176 17.30 -12.77 -25.71
N SER A 177 17.11 -11.82 -24.79
CA SER A 177 18.16 -10.91 -24.33
C SER A 177 18.98 -11.54 -23.22
N SER A 178 20.30 -11.54 -23.35
CA SER A 178 21.23 -11.95 -22.29
C SER A 178 21.57 -10.81 -21.31
N LYS A 179 20.96 -9.64 -21.46
CA LYS A 179 21.21 -8.49 -20.56
C LYS A 179 20.58 -8.79 -19.20
N VAL A 180 21.35 -8.57 -18.14
CA VAL A 180 20.86 -8.62 -16.76
C VAL A 180 20.51 -7.21 -16.31
N VAL A 181 19.33 -7.04 -15.73
CA VAL A 181 18.86 -5.80 -15.10
C VAL A 181 18.62 -6.08 -13.64
N LYS A 182 19.14 -5.24 -12.75
CA LYS A 182 18.89 -5.36 -11.31
C LYS A 182 17.56 -4.70 -10.96
N GLY A 183 16.90 -5.21 -9.93
CA GLY A 183 15.76 -4.55 -9.29
C GLY A 183 16.10 -3.11 -8.92
N TYR A 184 15.13 -2.23 -9.16
CA TYR A 184 15.20 -0.79 -8.90
C TYR A 184 14.82 -0.46 -7.44
N VAL A 185 14.14 -1.39 -6.76
CA VAL A 185 13.73 -1.24 -5.36
C VAL A 185 14.24 -2.43 -4.56
N ASP A 186 14.95 -2.13 -3.48
CA ASP A 186 15.39 -3.12 -2.50
C ASP A 186 14.32 -3.30 -1.41
N PRO A 187 13.64 -4.46 -1.34
CA PRO A 187 12.61 -4.68 -0.34
C PRO A 187 13.16 -4.69 1.09
N SER A 188 14.45 -4.94 1.31
CA SER A 188 15.00 -5.08 2.68
C SER A 188 14.89 -3.81 3.53
N ARG A 189 14.47 -2.68 2.95
CA ARG A 189 14.35 -1.37 3.61
C ARG A 189 12.93 -1.08 4.12
N GLY A 190 12.26 -2.09 4.68
CA GLY A 190 10.95 -1.94 5.30
C GLY A 190 9.77 -2.19 4.36
N LEU A 191 10.00 -2.90 3.26
CA LEU A 191 8.98 -3.52 2.43
C LEU A 191 9.08 -5.03 2.61
N THR A 192 7.96 -5.74 2.55
CA THR A 192 8.00 -7.20 2.43
C THR A 192 7.50 -7.60 1.05
N VAL A 193 8.15 -8.60 0.47
CA VAL A 193 7.64 -9.28 -0.72
C VAL A 193 6.95 -10.52 -0.22
N GLU A 194 5.63 -10.57 -0.37
CA GLU A 194 4.83 -11.69 0.10
C GLU A 194 3.95 -12.23 -1.01
N ALA A 195 3.70 -13.54 -0.95
CA ALA A 195 2.68 -14.15 -1.79
C ALA A 195 1.29 -13.72 -1.30
N ASP A 196 0.41 -13.30 -2.21
CA ASP A 196 -1.00 -13.00 -1.89
C ASP A 196 -1.73 -14.29 -1.48
N VAL A 197 -1.73 -14.57 -0.19
CA VAL A 197 -2.40 -15.75 0.39
C VAL A 197 -3.91 -15.54 0.50
N ALA A 198 -4.37 -14.29 0.51
CA ALA A 198 -5.77 -13.92 0.73
C ALA A 198 -6.68 -14.24 -0.47
N GLY A 199 -6.09 -14.46 -1.65
CA GLY A 199 -6.84 -14.84 -2.85
C GLY A 199 -7.46 -16.24 -2.79
N GLY A 200 -7.04 -17.12 -1.86
CA GLY A 200 -7.56 -18.49 -1.75
C GLY A 200 -7.41 -19.37 -3.00
N ALA A 201 -6.87 -18.81 -4.08
CA ALA A 201 -6.61 -19.47 -5.34
C ALA A 201 -5.47 -20.45 -5.11
N SER A 202 -5.88 -21.66 -4.76
CA SER A 202 -5.13 -22.85 -5.04
C SER A 202 -5.56 -23.26 -6.44
N ASP A 203 -4.65 -23.77 -7.26
CA ASP A 203 -5.12 -24.50 -8.45
C ASP A 203 -6.04 -25.67 -8.02
N ALA A 204 -6.66 -26.35 -8.98
CA ALA A 204 -7.51 -27.51 -8.70
C ALA A 204 -6.81 -28.62 -7.87
N ASN A 205 -5.47 -28.55 -7.72
CA ASN A 205 -4.64 -29.50 -7.00
C ASN A 205 -4.13 -28.97 -5.64
N GLY A 206 -4.54 -27.77 -5.21
CA GLY A 206 -4.07 -27.19 -3.96
C GLY A 206 -2.68 -26.52 -4.06
N ALA A 207 -2.09 -26.42 -5.25
CA ALA A 207 -0.84 -25.71 -5.45
C ALA A 207 -1.06 -24.20 -5.36
N ARG A 208 -0.16 -23.50 -4.66
CA ARG A 208 -0.18 -22.04 -4.59
C ARG A 208 -0.08 -21.48 -6.00
N VAL A 209 -1.02 -20.60 -6.38
CA VAL A 209 -0.94 -19.87 -7.64
C VAL A 209 0.38 -19.11 -7.66
N GLN A 210 1.28 -19.55 -8.53
CA GLN A 210 2.60 -18.96 -8.68
C GLN A 210 2.46 -17.50 -9.13
N GLY A 211 3.47 -16.70 -8.80
CA GLY A 211 3.56 -15.34 -9.30
C GLY A 211 2.79 -14.27 -8.53
N ARG A 212 1.90 -14.56 -7.57
CA ARG A 212 1.20 -13.49 -6.82
C ARG A 212 2.08 -12.79 -5.77
N LEU A 213 3.22 -12.23 -6.18
CA LEU A 213 4.17 -11.53 -5.31
C LEU A 213 3.86 -10.03 -5.34
N GLU A 214 3.61 -9.45 -4.18
CA GLU A 214 3.29 -8.02 -4.03
C GLU A 214 4.20 -7.38 -2.98
N PHE A 215 4.45 -6.07 -3.12
CA PHE A 215 5.08 -5.30 -2.06
C PHE A 215 4.04 -4.95 -1.01
N ARG A 216 4.32 -5.30 0.25
CA ARG A 216 3.51 -4.93 1.40
C ARG A 216 4.26 -3.96 2.30
N ASP A 217 3.50 -3.07 2.91
CA ASP A 217 3.99 -2.15 3.93
C ASP A 217 4.11 -2.85 5.31
N GLN A 218 4.48 -2.08 6.34
CA GLN A 218 4.66 -2.61 7.70
C GLN A 218 3.35 -3.08 8.38
N ASN A 219 2.19 -2.66 7.86
CA ASN A 219 0.89 -3.15 8.31
C ASN A 219 0.49 -4.44 7.56
N GLY A 220 1.31 -4.90 6.62
CA GLY A 220 1.00 -6.01 5.74
C GLY A 220 0.02 -5.61 4.64
N THR A 221 -0.22 -4.32 4.39
CA THR A 221 -1.12 -3.87 3.32
C THR A 221 -0.35 -3.75 2.01
N ALA A 222 -0.91 -4.34 0.94
CA ALA A 222 -0.27 -4.32 -0.37
C ALA A 222 -0.28 -2.91 -0.98
N ILE A 223 0.87 -2.49 -1.50
CA ILE A 223 1.01 -1.20 -2.19
C ILE A 223 0.38 -1.31 -3.58
N ARG A 224 -0.41 -0.31 -3.96
CA ARG A 224 -1.14 -0.29 -5.22
C ARG A 224 -0.43 0.61 -6.24
N PHE A 225 -0.23 0.10 -7.44
CA PHE A 225 0.22 0.87 -8.59
C PHE A 225 -0.95 1.16 -9.50
N TYR A 226 -1.31 2.43 -9.61
CA TYR A 226 -2.35 2.90 -10.51
C TYR A 226 -1.75 3.36 -11.82
N ARG A 227 -2.45 3.05 -12.91
CA ARG A 227 -2.16 3.61 -14.23
C ARG A 227 -3.46 3.71 -15.01
N TRP A 228 -3.69 4.86 -15.64
CA TRP A 228 -4.92 5.13 -16.36
C TRP A 228 -4.62 5.74 -17.71
N LEU A 229 -5.61 5.71 -18.60
CA LEU A 229 -5.51 6.31 -19.91
C LEU A 229 -6.26 7.63 -19.92
N GLN A 230 -5.53 8.74 -19.95
CA GLN A 230 -6.15 10.04 -20.14
C GLN A 230 -6.74 10.14 -21.56
N PRO A 231 -7.87 10.85 -21.76
CA PRO A 231 -8.36 11.12 -23.09
C PRO A 231 -7.42 12.11 -23.82
N ALA A 232 -7.68 12.36 -25.10
CA ALA A 232 -6.86 13.32 -25.84
C ALA A 232 -7.02 14.73 -25.22
N PRO A 233 -5.96 15.57 -25.20
CA PRO A 233 -6.06 16.92 -24.61
C PRO A 233 -7.18 17.78 -25.22
N SER A 234 -7.54 17.52 -26.48
CA SER A 234 -8.63 18.23 -27.18
C SER A 234 -10.03 17.83 -26.73
N THR A 235 -10.17 16.82 -25.87
CA THR A 235 -11.46 16.32 -25.35
C THR A 235 -11.55 16.45 -23.83
N VAL A 236 -10.65 17.20 -23.20
CA VAL A 236 -10.67 17.49 -21.77
C VAL A 236 -11.25 18.89 -21.59
N ASP A 237 -12.52 18.95 -21.19
CA ASP A 237 -13.20 20.22 -20.89
C ASP A 237 -13.13 20.52 -19.38
N GLU A 238 -13.18 19.47 -18.56
CA GLU A 238 -13.11 19.58 -17.09
C GLU A 238 -12.19 18.52 -16.45
N ALA A 239 -11.85 18.71 -15.17
CA ALA A 239 -10.95 17.80 -14.46
C ALA A 239 -11.51 16.36 -14.34
N ALA A 240 -12.84 16.20 -14.40
CA ALA A 240 -13.50 14.89 -14.42
C ALA A 240 -13.21 14.10 -15.71
N ASP A 241 -12.90 14.77 -16.82
CA ASP A 241 -12.56 14.13 -18.08
C ASP A 241 -11.20 13.45 -18.04
N LEU A 242 -10.32 13.83 -17.10
CA LEU A 242 -8.99 13.23 -16.96
C LEU A 242 -9.03 11.75 -16.52
N LYS A 243 -10.22 11.25 -16.15
CA LYS A 243 -10.46 9.86 -15.73
C LYS A 243 -9.53 9.39 -14.61
N ILE A 244 -9.12 10.30 -13.73
CA ILE A 244 -8.23 9.99 -12.62
C ILE A 244 -9.00 9.15 -11.58
N PRO A 245 -8.43 8.02 -11.10
CA PRO A 245 -9.04 7.24 -10.03
C PRO A 245 -9.37 8.08 -8.80
N SER A 246 -10.60 7.98 -8.30
CA SER A 246 -11.09 8.83 -7.20
C SER A 246 -10.32 8.62 -5.89
N LEU A 247 -9.67 7.46 -5.72
CA LEU A 247 -8.81 7.17 -4.58
C LEU A 247 -7.57 8.09 -4.53
N LEU A 248 -7.11 8.60 -5.67
CA LEU A 248 -5.89 9.41 -5.75
C LEU A 248 -6.10 10.86 -5.29
N GLY A 249 -7.35 11.31 -5.21
CA GLY A 249 -7.70 12.66 -4.75
C GLY A 249 -8.54 13.44 -5.75
N ASP A 250 -8.65 14.74 -5.50
CA ASP A 250 -9.44 15.67 -6.30
C ASP A 250 -8.53 16.42 -7.30
N PRO A 251 -8.61 16.13 -8.61
CA PRO A 251 -7.75 16.77 -9.60
C PRO A 251 -8.03 18.26 -9.78
N VAL A 252 -9.15 18.80 -9.28
CA VAL A 252 -9.40 20.25 -9.27
C VAL A 252 -8.48 20.94 -8.24
N LYS A 253 -8.16 20.26 -7.15
CA LYS A 253 -7.35 20.79 -6.05
C LYS A 253 -5.87 20.49 -6.20
N ASP A 254 -5.51 19.41 -6.90
CA ASP A 254 -4.14 18.98 -7.10
C ASP A 254 -3.75 18.99 -8.58
N ARG A 255 -2.87 19.92 -8.94
CA ARG A 255 -2.37 20.07 -10.30
C ARG A 255 -1.42 18.95 -10.71
N ALA A 256 -0.72 18.31 -9.77
CA ALA A 256 0.17 17.19 -10.07
C ALA A 256 -0.64 16.00 -10.60
N LEU A 257 -1.82 15.75 -10.02
CA LEU A 257 -2.75 14.72 -10.50
C LEU A 257 -3.21 14.95 -11.94
N GLN A 258 -3.38 16.21 -12.35
CA GLN A 258 -3.90 16.51 -13.70
C GLN A 258 -2.97 16.02 -14.82
N SER A 259 -1.66 16.14 -14.60
CA SER A 259 -0.64 15.70 -15.56
C SER A 259 -0.17 14.26 -15.32
N ALA A 260 -0.57 13.64 -14.22
CA ALA A 260 -0.12 12.31 -13.86
C ALA A 260 -0.68 11.24 -14.82
N LYS A 261 0.15 10.24 -15.12
CA LYS A 261 -0.20 9.04 -15.88
C LYS A 261 -0.20 7.79 -15.02
N TRP A 262 0.45 7.86 -13.87
CA TRP A 262 0.56 6.78 -12.91
C TRP A 262 0.57 7.31 -11.47
N ALA A 263 0.28 6.43 -10.51
CA ALA A 263 0.45 6.72 -9.09
C ALA A 263 0.89 5.46 -8.32
N VAL A 264 1.65 5.65 -7.24
CA VAL A 264 1.90 4.63 -6.21
C VAL A 264 1.16 5.03 -4.95
N VAL A 265 0.38 4.11 -4.39
CA VAL A 265 -0.47 4.37 -3.22
C VAL A 265 -0.21 3.35 -2.13
N ALA A 266 0.12 3.83 -0.94
CA ALA A 266 0.09 3.06 0.30
C ALA A 266 -1.11 3.51 1.15
N ALA A 267 -1.71 2.57 1.89
CA ALA A 267 -2.93 2.80 2.68
C ALA A 267 -2.70 3.70 3.91
N GLY A 268 -1.44 3.95 4.28
CA GLY A 268 -1.10 4.76 5.44
C GLY A 268 -1.15 4.00 6.77
N PRO A 269 -0.85 4.69 7.88
CA PRO A 269 -0.93 4.17 9.24
C PRO A 269 -2.16 3.34 9.62
N ASP A 270 -3.34 3.69 9.08
CA ASP A 270 -4.61 3.01 9.37
C ASP A 270 -4.76 1.68 8.61
N GLY A 271 -3.94 1.46 7.57
CA GLY A 271 -3.84 0.17 6.87
C GLY A 271 -4.97 -0.16 5.91
N VAL A 272 -5.90 0.78 5.67
CA VAL A 272 -7.01 0.65 4.70
C VAL A 272 -7.01 1.82 3.72
N PHE A 273 -7.37 1.57 2.46
CA PHE A 273 -7.40 2.60 1.42
C PHE A 273 -8.67 3.45 1.46
N GLY A 274 -9.77 2.90 1.98
CA GLY A 274 -11.08 3.54 1.93
C GLY A 274 -11.81 3.27 0.61
N ASP A 275 -11.64 2.07 0.07
CA ASP A 275 -12.30 1.61 -1.15
C ASP A 275 -13.18 0.40 -0.85
N PHE A 276 -14.44 0.66 -0.53
CA PHE A 276 -15.46 -0.34 -0.19
C PHE A 276 -15.73 -1.35 -1.32
N GLY A 277 -15.31 -1.05 -2.54
CA GLY A 277 -15.41 -1.97 -3.66
C GLY A 277 -14.30 -3.01 -3.72
N THR A 278 -13.15 -2.73 -3.10
CA THR A 278 -11.96 -3.60 -3.15
C THR A 278 -11.48 -4.09 -1.79
N GLU A 279 -12.07 -3.58 -0.72
CA GLU A 279 -11.74 -3.91 0.67
C GLU A 279 -12.98 -4.36 1.43
N VAL A 280 -12.78 -5.09 2.53
CA VAL A 280 -13.87 -5.52 3.39
C VAL A 280 -14.40 -4.31 4.16
N SER A 281 -15.67 -3.97 3.97
CA SER A 281 -16.31 -2.81 4.61
C SER A 281 -16.06 -2.72 6.12
N GLN A 282 -16.12 -3.86 6.83
CA GLN A 282 -15.90 -3.90 8.28
C GLN A 282 -14.50 -3.48 8.67
N ASP A 283 -13.47 -3.88 7.91
CA ASP A 283 -12.08 -3.50 8.18
C ASP A 283 -11.90 -1.98 8.04
N ILE A 284 -12.61 -1.34 7.09
CA ILE A 284 -12.58 0.12 6.92
C ILE A 284 -13.26 0.81 8.12
N TYR A 285 -14.43 0.34 8.56
CA TYR A 285 -15.11 0.89 9.74
C TYR A 285 -14.24 0.74 11.00
N ASP A 286 -13.65 -0.43 11.21
CA ASP A 286 -12.81 -0.72 12.37
C ASP A 286 -11.53 0.13 12.36
N ALA A 287 -10.86 0.25 11.21
CA ALA A 287 -9.64 1.05 11.05
C ALA A 287 -9.90 2.54 11.25
N THR A 288 -11.01 3.06 10.71
CA THR A 288 -11.39 4.47 10.89
C THR A 288 -12.02 4.77 12.25
N GLY A 289 -12.41 3.74 13.02
CA GLY A 289 -13.14 3.89 14.28
C GLY A 289 -14.54 4.49 14.13
N GLU A 290 -15.12 4.42 12.93
CA GLU A 290 -16.47 4.90 12.64
C GLU A 290 -17.49 3.76 12.86
N PRO A 291 -18.67 4.03 13.44
CA PRO A 291 -19.70 3.00 13.57
C PRO A 291 -20.25 2.61 12.19
N ASN A 292 -20.68 1.35 12.05
CA ASN A 292 -21.26 0.83 10.79
C ASN A 292 -22.52 1.60 10.30
N SER A 293 -23.13 2.42 11.16
CA SER A 293 -24.23 3.33 10.79
C SER A 293 -23.77 4.61 10.09
N THR A 294 -22.47 4.93 10.13
CA THR A 294 -21.92 6.10 9.45
C THR A 294 -21.99 5.89 7.94
N ALA A 295 -22.42 6.93 7.22
CA ALA A 295 -22.48 6.93 5.76
C ALA A 295 -21.11 6.59 5.16
N GLN A 296 -21.09 5.66 4.19
CA GLN A 296 -19.84 5.16 3.60
C GLN A 296 -18.96 6.28 3.03
N SER A 297 -19.54 7.32 2.41
CA SER A 297 -18.77 8.46 1.89
C SER A 297 -17.93 9.16 2.97
N ILE A 298 -18.47 9.31 4.18
CA ILE A 298 -17.74 9.92 5.31
C ILE A 298 -16.58 9.03 5.75
N VAL A 299 -16.81 7.71 5.80
CA VAL A 299 -15.79 6.73 6.17
C VAL A 299 -14.69 6.64 5.12
N GLN A 300 -15.06 6.64 3.83
CA GLN A 300 -14.12 6.70 2.70
C GLN A 300 -13.25 7.95 2.76
N ASP A 301 -13.87 9.14 2.93
CA ASP A 301 -13.15 10.41 3.02
C ASP A 301 -12.19 10.44 4.23
N LYS A 302 -12.51 9.73 5.31
CA LYS A 302 -11.64 9.62 6.48
C LYS A 302 -10.45 8.70 6.21
N ALA A 303 -10.69 7.49 5.70
CA ALA A 303 -9.64 6.54 5.34
C ALA A 303 -8.69 7.13 4.28
N ARG A 304 -9.22 7.74 3.22
CA ARG A 304 -8.41 8.30 2.12
C ARG A 304 -7.49 9.45 2.52
N LYS A 305 -7.76 10.14 3.63
CA LYS A 305 -6.89 11.23 4.12
C LYS A 305 -5.55 10.72 4.63
N ASP A 306 -5.47 9.47 5.05
CA ASP A 306 -4.25 8.85 5.55
C ASP A 306 -3.42 8.16 4.44
N ASN A 307 -4.02 7.97 3.26
CA ASN A 307 -3.33 7.41 2.11
C ASN A 307 -2.10 8.25 1.74
N ILE A 308 -1.02 7.56 1.42
CA ILE A 308 0.20 8.17 0.91
C ILE A 308 0.23 7.94 -0.60
N VAL A 309 0.06 9.03 -1.35
CA VAL A 309 -0.06 9.02 -2.80
C VAL A 309 1.12 9.76 -3.40
N GLU A 310 1.90 9.10 -4.26
CA GLU A 310 2.91 9.73 -5.12
C GLU A 310 2.52 9.52 -6.58
N VAL A 311 2.70 10.54 -7.40
CA VAL A 311 2.21 10.57 -8.79
C VAL A 311 3.31 10.98 -9.74
N GLY A 312 3.24 10.51 -10.99
CA GLY A 312 4.16 10.92 -12.05
C GLY A 312 3.54 10.78 -13.43
N GLY A 313 4.18 11.36 -14.45
CA GLY A 313 3.62 11.44 -15.82
C GLY A 313 4.63 11.86 -16.87
#